data_AF-B8CJ66-F1
#
_entry.id   AF-B8CJ66-F1
#
_cell.length_a   1.000
_cell.length_b   1.000
_cell.length_c   1.000
_cell.angle_alpha   90.00
_cell.angle_beta   90.00
_cell.angle_gamma   90.00
#
_symmetry.space_group_name_H-M   'P 1'
#
loop_
_entity.id
_entity.type
_entity.pdbx_description
1 polymer ?
#
loop_
_entity_poly.entity_id
_entity_poly.type
_entity_poly.pdbx_seq_one_letter_code
_entity_poly.pdbx_strand_id
1 'polypeptide(L)'
;MIKIIAKQKLPRVNAMNAKQVLSKCLSLVTPSMHKTRRQSLFSAIESSMNGGSLSITGLGRDIDSNTLEKHKIKRVDRLCSNVNLHRHDNT
;
A
#
# COMPACT_ATOMS: atom_id res chain seq x y z
N MET A 1 -8.13 34.01 43.16
CA MET A 1 -8.88 33.75 41.91
C MET A 1 -7.93 33.13 40.89
N ILE A 2 -7.78 31.80 40.88
CA ILE A 2 -6.86 31.10 39.97
C ILE A 2 -7.73 30.31 38.99
N LYS A 3 -7.79 30.77 37.73
CA LYS A 3 -8.50 30.07 36.66
C LYS A 3 -7.73 28.81 36.30
N ILE A 4 -8.35 27.65 36.52
CA ILE A 4 -7.91 26.34 36.04
C ILE A 4 -7.92 26.40 34.51
N ILE A 5 -6.73 26.46 33.90
CA ILE A 5 -6.58 26.32 32.45
C ILE A 5 -6.83 24.85 32.14
N ALA A 6 -8.05 24.56 31.66
CA ALA A 6 -8.36 23.27 31.07
C ALA A 6 -7.30 22.99 29.99
N LYS A 7 -6.56 21.89 30.14
CA LYS A 7 -5.65 21.40 29.09
C LYS A 7 -6.51 21.12 27.85
N GLN A 8 -6.54 22.07 26.92
CA GLN A 8 -7.11 21.83 25.60
C GLN A 8 -6.35 20.63 25.01
N LYS A 9 -7.10 19.59 24.68
CA LYS A 9 -6.61 18.44 23.92
C LYS A 9 -6.10 19.00 22.59
N LEU A 10 -4.78 19.06 22.46
CA LEU A 10 -4.09 19.44 21.22
C LEU A 10 -4.82 18.72 20.07
N PRO A 11 -5.20 19.40 18.97
CA PRO A 11 -5.77 18.69 17.83
C PRO A 11 -4.78 17.60 17.50
N ARG A 12 -5.24 16.34 17.58
CA ARG A 12 -4.47 15.19 17.15
C ARG A 12 -4.06 15.52 15.73
N VAL A 13 -2.81 15.94 15.55
CA VAL A 13 -2.18 16.04 14.25
C VAL A 13 -2.52 14.71 13.61
N ASN A 14 -3.39 14.72 12.61
CA ASN A 14 -3.73 13.52 11.87
C ASN A 14 -2.43 13.14 11.18
N ALA A 15 -1.58 12.36 11.87
CA ALA A 15 -0.38 11.79 11.31
C ALA A 15 -0.79 11.24 9.96
N MET A 16 -0.17 11.77 8.90
CA MET A 16 -0.51 11.42 7.52
C MET A 16 -0.45 9.90 7.43
N ASN A 17 -1.61 9.26 7.42
CA ASN A 17 -1.66 7.81 7.44
C ASN A 17 -1.25 7.41 6.02
N ALA A 18 0.00 7.00 5.89
CA ALA A 18 0.63 6.72 4.62
C ALA A 18 -0.20 5.70 3.80
N LYS A 19 -0.87 4.76 4.49
CA LYS A 19 -1.84 3.82 3.91
C LYS A 19 -3.10 4.49 3.34
N GLN A 20 -3.65 5.50 4.04
CA GLN A 20 -4.82 6.24 3.57
C GLN A 20 -4.50 7.08 2.33
N VAL A 21 -3.33 7.72 2.31
CA VAL A 21 -2.86 8.48 1.15
C VAL A 21 -2.63 7.55 -0.04
N LEU A 22 -1.94 6.43 0.19
CA LEU A 22 -1.72 5.40 -0.81
C LEU A 22 -3.04 4.86 -1.39
N SER A 23 -4.01 4.54 -0.54
CA SER A 23 -5.34 4.08 -0.96
C SER A 23 -6.06 5.10 -1.84
N LYS A 24 -5.98 6.39 -1.48
CA LYS A 24 -6.61 7.48 -2.23
C LYS A 24 -5.91 7.70 -3.57
N CYS A 25 -4.59 7.73 -3.60
CA CYS A 25 -3.80 7.84 -4.83
C CYS A 25 -4.07 6.66 -5.77
N LEU A 26 -4.04 5.42 -5.27
CA LEU A 26 -4.34 4.23 -6.08
C LEU A 26 -5.76 4.28 -6.65
N SER A 27 -6.73 4.73 -5.87
CA SER A 27 -8.11 4.86 -6.35
C SER A 27 -8.25 5.91 -7.45
N LEU A 28 -7.45 6.98 -7.40
CA LEU A 28 -7.41 8.03 -8.44
C LEU A 28 -6.70 7.57 -9.72
N VAL A 29 -5.53 6.92 -9.59
CA VAL A 29 -4.71 6.52 -10.74
C VAL A 29 -5.15 5.20 -11.38
N THR A 30 -5.95 4.39 -10.69
CA THR A 30 -6.39 3.08 -11.19
C THR A 30 -7.91 2.83 -11.08
N PRO A 31 -8.76 3.71 -11.66
CA PRO A 31 -10.21 3.60 -11.55
C PRO A 31 -10.77 2.31 -12.18
N SER A 32 -10.21 1.86 -13.30
CA SER A 32 -10.63 0.65 -14.06
C SER A 32 -9.91 -0.64 -13.64
N MET A 33 -9.03 -0.60 -12.63
CA MET A 33 -8.23 -1.77 -12.24
C MET A 33 -9.03 -2.75 -11.36
N HIS A 34 -8.94 -4.04 -11.69
CA HIS A 34 -9.59 -5.12 -10.94
C HIS A 34 -9.17 -5.13 -9.45
N LYS A 35 -10.13 -5.37 -8.54
CA LYS A 35 -9.95 -5.29 -7.08
C LYS A 35 -8.75 -6.10 -6.56
N THR A 36 -8.58 -7.34 -7.05
CA THR A 36 -7.46 -8.21 -6.66
C THR A 36 -6.09 -7.65 -7.07
N ARG A 37 -6.01 -6.99 -8.24
CA ARG A 37 -4.77 -6.37 -8.72
C ARG A 37 -4.42 -5.14 -7.89
N ARG A 38 -5.41 -4.30 -7.62
CA ARG A 38 -5.26 -3.12 -6.75
C ARG A 38 -4.76 -3.51 -5.36
N GLN A 39 -5.29 -4.60 -4.80
CA GLN A 39 -4.83 -5.10 -3.50
C GLN A 39 -3.38 -5.59 -3.53
N SER A 40 -2.97 -6.29 -4.59
CA SER A 40 -1.56 -6.69 -4.74
C SER A 40 -0.62 -5.49 -4.86
N LEU A 41 -1.02 -4.48 -5.62
CA LEU A 41 -0.25 -3.24 -5.79
C LEU A 41 -0.15 -2.46 -4.47
N PHE A 42 -1.25 -2.35 -3.74
CA PHE A 42 -1.27 -1.74 -2.42
C PHE A 42 -0.30 -2.44 -1.46
N SER A 43 -0.36 -3.78 -1.37
CA SER A 43 0.52 -4.55 -0.50
C SER A 43 2.00 -4.45 -0.89
N ALA A 44 2.31 -4.36 -2.19
CA ALA A 44 3.68 -4.16 -2.65
C ALA A 44 4.22 -2.78 -2.26
N ILE A 45 3.42 -1.71 -2.44
CA ILE A 45 3.86 -0.36 -2.07
C ILE A 45 3.94 -0.20 -0.55
N GLU A 46 2.99 -0.77 0.20
CA GLU A 46 3.04 -0.80 1.66
C GLU A 46 4.30 -1.51 2.19
N SER A 47 4.67 -2.62 1.55
CA SER A 47 5.91 -3.36 1.83
C SER A 47 7.16 -2.50 1.55
N SER A 48 7.22 -1.81 0.40
CA SER A 48 8.31 -0.85 0.10
C SER A 48 8.39 0.28 1.12
N MET A 49 7.24 0.83 1.54
CA MET A 49 7.17 1.94 2.50
C MET A 49 7.62 1.55 3.90
N ASN A 50 7.47 0.28 4.27
CA ASN A 50 7.97 -0.25 5.55
C ASN A 50 9.48 -0.56 5.53
N GLY A 51 10.19 -0.20 4.45
CA GLY A 51 11.63 -0.41 4.30
C GLY A 51 11.99 -1.72 3.60
N GLY A 52 11.03 -2.38 2.96
CA GLY A 52 11.28 -3.59 2.22
C GLY A 52 12.18 -3.37 1.00
N SER A 53 13.02 -4.36 0.71
CA SER A 53 13.86 -4.33 -0.50
C SER A 53 12.95 -4.29 -1.74
N LEU A 54 13.22 -3.37 -2.67
CA LEU A 54 12.49 -3.21 -3.94
C LEU A 54 12.65 -4.38 -4.93
N SER A 55 13.11 -5.53 -4.45
CA SER A 55 13.15 -6.79 -5.19
C SER A 55 11.82 -7.54 -5.03
N ILE A 56 11.41 -8.31 -6.05
CA ILE A 56 10.18 -9.13 -6.01
C ILE A 56 10.16 -10.06 -4.79
N THR A 57 11.33 -10.58 -4.41
CA THR A 57 11.54 -11.43 -3.25
C THR A 57 11.46 -10.66 -1.93
N GLY A 58 12.08 -9.48 -1.84
CA GLY A 58 11.98 -8.59 -0.68
C GLY A 58 10.55 -8.17 -0.40
N LEU A 59 9.88 -7.63 -1.42
CA LEU A 59 8.48 -7.23 -1.33
C LEU A 59 7.57 -8.38 -0.91
N GLY A 60 7.79 -9.58 -1.46
CA GLY A 60 7.03 -10.79 -1.10
C GLY A 60 7.24 -11.22 0.35
N ARG A 61 8.43 -11.05 0.91
CA ARG A 61 8.74 -11.40 2.31
C ARG A 61 8.04 -10.46 3.28
N ASP A 62 8.11 -9.16 3.00
CA ASP A 62 7.62 -8.09 3.87
C ASP A 62 6.11 -7.89 3.82
N ILE A 63 5.40 -8.57 2.92
CA ILE A 63 3.92 -8.64 2.95
C ILE A 63 3.47 -9.45 4.17
N ASP A 64 2.74 -8.81 5.07
CA ASP A 64 2.10 -9.48 6.20
C ASP A 64 0.83 -10.22 5.73
N SER A 65 0.92 -11.55 5.67
CA SER A 65 -0.16 -12.43 5.22
C SER A 65 0.10 -13.84 5.76
N ASN A 66 -0.96 -14.54 6.16
CA ASN A 66 -0.92 -15.90 6.71
C ASN A 66 -0.55 -17.00 5.66
N THR A 67 -0.14 -16.59 4.46
CA THR A 67 0.22 -17.48 3.35
C THR A 67 1.73 -17.72 3.31
N LEU A 68 2.15 -18.91 2.86
CA LEU A 68 3.59 -19.23 2.72
C LEU A 68 4.32 -18.17 1.89
N GLU A 69 5.57 -17.91 2.25
CA GLU A 69 6.44 -16.91 1.61
C GLU A 69 6.48 -17.07 0.07
N LYS A 70 6.56 -18.31 -0.42
CA LYS A 70 6.53 -18.61 -1.87
C LYS A 70 5.27 -18.07 -2.57
N HIS A 71 4.11 -18.04 -1.88
CA HIS A 71 2.87 -17.53 -2.44
C HIS A 71 2.85 -16.00 -2.47
N LYS A 72 3.46 -15.36 -1.46
CA LYS A 72 3.60 -13.91 -1.41
C LYS A 72 4.55 -13.40 -2.49
N ILE A 73 5.70 -14.05 -2.68
CA ILE A 73 6.65 -13.75 -3.76
C ILE A 73 5.97 -13.94 -5.13
N LYS A 74 5.28 -15.07 -5.35
CA LYS A 74 4.51 -15.30 -6.59
C LYS A 74 3.42 -14.25 -6.83
N ARG A 75 2.85 -13.66 -5.77
CA ARG A 75 1.84 -12.61 -5.88
C ARG A 75 2.44 -11.30 -6.39
N VAL A 76 3.62 -10.92 -5.91
CA VAL A 76 4.36 -9.74 -6.39
C VAL A 76 4.89 -9.98 -7.80
N ASP A 77 5.41 -11.18 -8.07
CA ASP A 77 5.88 -11.57 -9.39
C ASP A 77 4.77 -11.47 -10.45
N ARG A 78 3.58 -12.02 -10.16
CA ARG A 78 2.39 -11.92 -11.04
C ARG A 78 1.86 -10.49 -11.16
N LEU A 79 2.16 -9.61 -10.20
CA LEU A 79 1.81 -8.19 -10.29
C LEU A 79 2.72 -7.48 -11.31
N CYS A 80 4.04 -7.69 -11.24
CA CYS A 80 5.00 -7.15 -12.20
C CYS A 80 4.82 -7.76 -13.60
N SER A 81 4.62 -9.07 -13.68
CA SER A 81 4.40 -9.81 -14.93
C SER A 81 2.95 -9.74 -15.44
N ASN A 82 2.14 -8.80 -14.92
CA ASN A 82 0.74 -8.71 -15.32
C ASN A 82 0.60 -8.08 -16.72
N VAL A 83 0.44 -8.95 -17.72
CA VAL A 83 0.24 -8.56 -19.13
C VAL A 83 -0.98 -7.66 -19.34
N ASN A 84 -2.00 -7.74 -18.48
CA ASN A 84 -3.18 -6.85 -18.52
C ASN A 84 -2.93 -5.47 -17.90
N LEU A 85 -1.73 -5.21 -17.37
CA LEU A 85 -1.26 -3.88 -16.97
C LEU A 85 -0.51 -3.24 -18.14
N HIS A 86 0.27 -4.03 -18.89
CA HIS A 86 0.95 -3.62 -20.12
C HIS A 86 0.03 -3.46 -21.34
N ARG A 87 -1.14 -4.11 -21.35
CA ARG A 87 -2.08 -4.02 -22.47
C ARG A 87 -2.81 -2.67 -22.57
N HIS A 88 -2.73 -1.80 -21.55
CA HIS A 88 -3.33 -0.46 -21.63
C HIS A 88 -2.44 0.59 -22.30
N ASP A 89 -1.15 0.32 -22.51
CA ASP A 89 -0.21 1.25 -23.15
C ASP A 89 -0.06 1.03 -24.68
N ASN A 90 -0.94 0.25 -25.32
CA ASN A 90 -0.81 -0.13 -26.74
C ASN A 90 -2.08 0.08 -27.58
N THR A 91 -2.86 1.11 -27.27
CA THR A 91 -3.93 1.72 -28.11
C THR A 91 -4.16 3.14 -27.66
#